data_AF-A0A0F5YJT6-F1
#
_entry.id   AF-A0A0F5YJT6-F1
#
_cell.length_a   1.000
_cell.length_b   1.000
_cell.length_c   1.000
_cell.angle_alpha   90.00
_cell.angle_beta   90.00
_cell.angle_gamma   90.00
#
_symmetry.space_group_name_H-M   'P 1'
#
loop_
_entity.id
_entity.type
_entity.pdbx_description
1 polymer ?
#
loop_
_entity_poly.entity_id
_entity_poly.type
_entity_poly.pdbx_seq_one_letter_code
_entity_poly.pdbx_strand_id
1 'polypeptide(L)'
;MTLTLDKLPANCETKLLCCYSNNSDKVQVVRIGNIQNWYLERVVFAGEDFLFEAPTEGELEVYQGDSDGVKLLQKHLCEGLQVEEGLGSKAANA
;
A
#
# COMPACT_ATOMS: atom_id res chain seq x y z
N MET A 1 17.77 -12.21 10.48
CA MET A 1 17.43 -11.51 9.22
C MET A 1 16.84 -10.18 9.61
N THR A 2 17.56 -9.08 9.41
CA THR A 2 17.08 -7.74 9.76
C THR A 2 16.65 -7.08 8.47
N LEU A 3 15.35 -7.07 8.19
CA LEU A 3 14.79 -6.28 7.10
C LEU A 3 14.59 -4.86 7.62
N THR A 4 15.57 -4.00 7.40
CA THR A 4 15.41 -2.55 7.59
C THR A 4 15.64 -1.89 6.26
N LEU A 5 14.57 -1.61 5.53
CA LEU A 5 14.54 -0.62 4.46
C LEU A 5 13.11 -0.08 4.27
N ASP A 6 12.53 0.44 5.35
CA ASP A 6 11.33 1.28 5.30
C ASP A 6 11.65 2.75 5.03
N LYS A 7 12.93 3.09 4.85
CA LYS A 7 13.31 4.44 4.44
C LYS A 7 13.21 4.53 2.93
N LEU A 8 12.28 5.37 2.47
CA LEU A 8 12.20 5.80 1.08
C LEU A 8 13.59 6.21 0.56
N PRO A 9 13.93 5.88 -0.70
CA PRO A 9 15.21 6.24 -1.27
C PRO A 9 15.37 7.77 -1.20
N ALA A 10 16.56 8.23 -0.79
CA ALA A 10 16.83 9.64 -0.55
C ALA A 10 16.64 10.53 -1.80
N ASN A 11 16.54 9.92 -2.98
CA ASN A 11 16.38 10.57 -4.27
C ASN A 11 14.90 10.66 -4.75
N CYS A 12 13.93 10.26 -3.92
CA CYS A 12 12.51 10.48 -4.25
C CYS A 12 12.12 11.92 -3.89
N GLU A 13 12.11 12.77 -4.91
CA GLU A 13 11.66 14.17 -4.86
C GLU A 13 10.15 14.29 -4.59
N THR A 14 9.36 13.29 -4.99
CA THR A 14 7.90 13.24 -4.79
C THR A 14 7.52 12.07 -3.87
N LYS A 15 7.07 12.39 -2.65
CA LYS A 15 6.60 11.41 -1.67
C LYS A 15 5.11 11.62 -1.45
N LEU A 16 4.36 10.53 -1.59
CA LEU A 16 2.93 10.50 -1.30
C LEU A 16 2.70 9.72 -0.02
N LEU A 17 1.82 10.24 0.82
CA LEU A 17 1.20 9.47 1.87
C LEU A 17 0.03 8.70 1.25
N CYS A 18 0.11 7.38 1.25
CA CYS A 18 -0.87 6.48 0.62
C CYS A 18 -1.59 5.66 1.69
N CYS A 19 -2.87 5.34 1.44
CA CYS A 19 -3.65 4.43 2.27
C CYS A 19 -4.23 3.30 1.43
N TYR A 20 -4.03 2.07 1.89
CA TYR A 20 -4.66 0.87 1.33
C TYR A 20 -5.52 0.18 2.38
N SER A 21 -6.81 0.02 2.10
CA SER A 21 -7.74 -0.68 2.98
C SER A 21 -7.99 -2.10 2.47
N ASN A 22 -7.67 -3.11 3.28
CA ASN A 22 -8.06 -4.49 2.98
C ASN A 22 -9.51 -4.71 3.38
N ASN A 23 -10.43 -4.52 2.42
CA ASN A 23 -11.86 -4.78 2.61
C ASN A 23 -12.25 -6.27 2.45
N SER A 24 -11.28 -7.17 2.27
CA SER A 24 -11.50 -8.62 2.24
C SER A 24 -11.63 -9.20 3.65
N ASP A 25 -12.22 -10.39 3.75
CA ASP A 25 -12.24 -11.26 4.92
C ASP A 25 -10.97 -12.12 5.07
N LYS A 26 -9.97 -11.95 4.18
CA LYS A 26 -8.71 -12.71 4.19
C LYS A 26 -7.51 -11.80 4.37
N VAL A 27 -6.42 -12.40 4.85
CA VAL A 27 -5.12 -11.76 4.94
C VAL A 27 -4.56 -11.54 3.55
N GLN A 28 -4.04 -10.34 3.31
CA GLN A 28 -3.40 -9.95 2.06
C GLN A 28 -1.95 -9.53 2.32
N VAL A 29 -1.12 -9.67 1.30
CA VAL A 29 0.26 -9.17 1.30
C VAL A 29 0.35 -8.11 0.23
N VAL A 30 0.69 -6.89 0.63
CA VAL A 30 0.91 -5.79 -0.31
C VAL A 30 2.40 -5.59 -0.52
N ARG A 31 2.78 -5.29 -1.76
CA ARG A 31 4.17 -5.16 -2.19
C ARG A 31 4.34 -3.99 -3.14
N ILE A 32 5.47 -3.28 -3.02
CA ILE A 32 5.97 -2.39 -4.07
C ILE A 32 7.41 -2.82 -4.38
N GLY A 33 7.62 -3.30 -5.61
CA GLY A 33 8.93 -3.76 -6.08
C GLY A 33 9.35 -3.16 -7.42
N ASN A 34 8.59 -2.20 -7.95
CA ASN A 34 8.87 -1.55 -9.24
C ASN A 34 9.84 -0.36 -9.13
N ILE A 35 10.20 0.06 -7.92
CA ILE A 35 11.13 1.18 -7.68
C ILE A 35 12.56 0.65 -7.50
N GLN A 36 13.50 1.25 -8.22
CA GLN A 36 14.90 0.85 -8.12
C GLN A 36 15.46 1.13 -6.71
N ASN A 37 16.15 0.15 -6.13
CA ASN A 37 16.77 0.22 -4.79
C ASN A 37 15.79 0.47 -3.63
N TRP A 38 14.50 0.21 -3.83
CA TRP A 38 13.49 0.29 -2.78
C TRP A 38 12.52 -0.88 -2.90
N TYR A 39 12.16 -1.45 -1.75
CA TYR A 39 11.24 -2.57 -1.68
C TYR A 39 10.36 -2.40 -0.45
N LEU A 40 9.05 -2.43 -0.67
CA LEU A 40 8.07 -2.44 0.40
C LEU A 40 7.29 -3.74 0.34
N GLU A 41 7.13 -4.40 1.47
CA GLU A 41 6.25 -5.55 1.61
C GLU A 41 5.65 -5.55 3.01
N ARG A 42 4.34 -5.71 3.09
CA ARG A 42 3.58 -5.72 4.34
C ARG A 42 2.40 -6.69 4.26
N VAL A 43 2.11 -7.29 5.40
CA VAL A 43 0.89 -8.07 5.61
C VAL A 43 -0.20 -7.10 6.05
N VAL A 44 -1.39 -7.19 5.45
CA VAL A 44 -2.57 -6.40 5.79
C VAL A 44 -3.69 -7.35 6.16
N PHE A 45 -4.14 -7.30 7.41
CA PHE A 45 -5.21 -8.15 7.93
C PHE A 45 -6.56 -7.74 7.35
N ALA A 46 -7.52 -8.66 7.43
CA ALA A 46 -8.90 -8.40 7.02
C ALA A 46 -9.47 -7.19 7.80
N GLY A 47 -9.95 -6.18 7.07
CA GLY A 47 -10.47 -4.94 7.63
C GLY A 47 -9.43 -3.94 8.12
N GLU A 48 -8.13 -4.18 7.87
CA GLU A 48 -7.05 -3.27 8.27
C GLU A 48 -6.77 -2.21 7.20
N ASP A 49 -6.50 -0.98 7.68
CA ASP A 49 -5.97 0.10 6.86
C ASP A 49 -4.45 0.15 6.99
N PHE A 50 -3.76 0.06 5.85
CA PHE A 50 -2.33 0.16 5.75
C PHE A 50 -1.92 1.53 5.20
N LEU A 51 -1.39 2.37 6.08
CA LEU A 51 -0.84 3.68 5.74
C LEU A 51 0.67 3.56 5.47
N PHE A 52 1.13 4.09 4.35
CA PHE A 52 2.54 4.03 3.95
C PHE A 52 2.95 5.23 3.11
N GLU A 53 4.24 5.51 3.04
CA GLU A 53 4.79 6.49 2.12
C GLU A 53 5.37 5.80 0.90
N ALA A 54 5.11 6.33 -0.30
CA ALA A 54 5.63 5.79 -1.55
C ALA A 54 5.91 6.88 -2.59
N PRO A 55 6.78 6.61 -3.59
CA PRO A 55 6.92 7.48 -4.75
C PRO A 55 5.65 7.50 -5.60
N THR A 56 5.42 8.58 -6.35
CA THR A 56 4.29 8.73 -7.28
C THR A 56 4.18 7.59 -8.29
N GLU A 57 5.33 7.11 -8.77
CA GLU A 57 5.49 6.01 -9.72
C GLU A 57 5.43 4.62 -9.09
N GLY A 58 5.27 4.53 -7.75
CA GLY A 58 5.16 3.27 -7.03
C GLY A 58 3.90 2.51 -7.44
N GLU A 59 4.02 1.20 -7.63
CA GLU A 59 2.90 0.31 -7.93
C GLU A 59 2.68 -0.66 -6.76
N LEU A 60 1.56 -0.51 -6.06
CA LEU A 60 1.13 -1.39 -4.99
C LEU A 60 0.46 -2.64 -5.57
N GLU A 61 1.16 -3.76 -5.49
CA GLU A 61 0.68 -5.10 -5.82
C GLU A 61 0.01 -5.72 -4.59
N VAL A 62 -1.21 -6.22 -4.74
CA VAL A 62 -1.96 -6.89 -3.67
C VAL A 62 -2.04 -8.38 -3.96
N TYR A 63 -1.42 -9.18 -3.12
CA TYR A 63 -1.46 -10.63 -3.17
C TYR A 63 -2.38 -11.19 -2.08
N GLN A 64 -3.08 -12.27 -2.40
CA GLN A 64 -3.90 -12.99 -1.44
C GLN A 64 -3.67 -14.49 -1.57
N GLY A 65 -3.54 -15.16 -0.44
CA GLY A 65 -3.56 -16.62 -0.39
C GLY A 65 -4.99 -17.14 -0.44
N ASP A 66 -5.26 -18.09 -1.34
CA ASP A 66 -6.47 -18.90 -1.35
C ASP A 66 -6.13 -20.40 -1.52
N SER A 67 -7.16 -21.23 -1.69
CA SER A 67 -7.02 -22.69 -1.82
C SER A 67 -6.20 -23.13 -3.04
N ASP A 68 -6.04 -22.26 -4.05
CA ASP A 68 -5.24 -22.52 -5.25
C ASP A 68 -3.83 -21.90 -5.15
N GLY A 69 -3.47 -21.33 -4.00
CA GLY A 69 -2.16 -20.71 -3.75
C GLY A 69 -2.22 -19.19 -3.62
N VAL A 70 -1.11 -18.51 -3.90
CA VAL A 70 -1.01 -17.05 -3.81
C VAL A 70 -1.31 -16.43 -5.17
N LYS A 71 -2.30 -15.54 -5.24
CA LYS A 71 -2.69 -14.85 -6.47
C LYS A 71 -2.49 -13.34 -6.33
N LEU A 72 -2.00 -12.71 -7.40
CA LEU A 72 -2.04 -11.25 -7.56
C LEU A 72 -3.49 -10.86 -7.85
N LEU A 73 -4.11 -10.11 -6.95
CA LEU A 73 -5.49 -9.65 -7.11
C LEU A 73 -5.56 -8.33 -7.84
N GLN A 74 -4.75 -7.36 -7.41
CA GLN A 74 -4.83 -5.99 -7.89
C GLN A 74 -3.44 -5.37 -7.93
N LYS A 75 -3.32 -4.36 -8.79
CA LYS A 75 -2.13 -3.53 -8.93
C LYS A 75 -2.58 -2.08 -9.05
N HIS A 76 -2.16 -1.24 -8.10
CA HIS A 76 -2.59 0.15 -7.99
C HIS A 76 -1.39 1.09 -8.08
N LEU A 77 -1.53 2.20 -8.82
CA LEU A 77 -0.55 3.28 -8.73
C LEU A 77 -0.71 4.01 -7.39
N CYS A 78 0.42 4.31 -6.74
CA CYS A 78 0.43 5.01 -5.45
C CYS A 78 -0.20 6.40 -5.54
N GLU A 79 -0.11 7.06 -6.70
CA GLU A 79 -0.83 8.31 -6.99
C GLU A 79 -2.35 8.20 -6.77
N GLY A 80 -2.95 7.04 -7.10
CA GLY A 80 -4.38 6.80 -6.90
C GLY A 80 -4.76 6.40 -5.47
N LEU A 81 -3.78 6.11 -4.61
CA LEU A 81 -3.97 5.76 -3.19
C LEU A 81 -3.62 6.91 -2.26
N GLN A 82 -3.28 8.07 -2.82
CA GLN A 82 -2.87 9.24 -2.05
C GLN A 82 -3.97 9.66 -1.09
N VAL A 83 -3.59 9.87 0.17
CA VAL A 83 -4.43 10.52 1.16
C VAL A 83 -4.43 12.01 0.86
N GLU A 84 -5.58 12.53 0.44
CA GLU A 84 -5.78 13.98 0.39
C GLU A 84 -5.86 14.50 1.84
N GLU A 85 -5.00 15.46 2.20
CA GLU A 85 -5.12 16.19 3.46
C GLU A 85 -6.37 17.08 3.44
N GLY A 86 -7.54 16.46 3.52
CA GLY A 86 -8.80 17.12 3.77
C GLY A 86 -8.99 17.28 5.27
N LEU A 87 -9.06 18.52 5.75
CA LEU A 87 -9.68 18.84 7.04
C LEU A 87 -10.94 17.98 7.21
N GLY A 88 -10.94 17.10 8.21
CA GLY A 88 -11.87 15.98 8.37
C GLY A 88 -13.25 16.20 7.76
N SER A 89 -13.55 15.45 6.70
CA SER A 89 -14.90 15.33 6.15
C SER A 89 -15.75 14.52 7.11
N LYS A 90 -16.34 15.25 8.07
CA LYS A 90 -17.62 14.91 8.66
C LYS A 90 -18.65 14.83 7.51
N ALA A 91 -18.94 13.64 7.01
CA ALA A 91 -20.19 13.35 6.31
C ALA A 91 -21.02 12.50 7.28
N ALA A 92 -21.88 13.08 8.11
CA ALA A 92 -23.21 13.58 7.76
C ALA A 92 -24.07 12.49 7.08
N ASN A 93 -24.76 11.73 7.92
CA ASN A 93 -26.19 11.40 7.86
C ASN A 93 -26.81 11.10 6.48
N ALA A 94 -27.35 9.90 6.33
CA ALA A 94 -28.61 9.65 5.64
C ALA A 94 -29.42 8.64 6.45
#